data_AF-A0A7L3BQP9-F1
#
_entry.id   AF-A0A7L3BQP9-F1
#
_cell.length_a   1.000
_cell.length_b   1.000
_cell.length_c   1.000
_cell.angle_alpha   90.00
_cell.angle_beta   90.00
_cell.angle_gamma   90.00
#
_symmetry.space_group_name_H-M   'P 1'
#
loop_
_entity.id
_entity.type
_entity.pdbx_description
1 polymer ?
#
loop_
_entity_poly.entity_id
_entity_poly.type
_entity_poly.pdbx_seq_one_letter_code
_entity_poly.pdbx_strand_id
1 'polypeptide(L)'
;MPLGHIMRLDLERIALEYVVPCLHDVGFCYLDNFLGEVVGDCVLERVKRMHRDGELADGQLAGPSRGVAKRHLRGDQIKWIGGTEEGCEAISFLLTLIDRLVMYCGSRLGKYYVKERSKAMVACYPGNGTGYVRHVDNPNGDGRCITCIYYLNKNWDSKV
;
A
#
# COMPACT_ATOMS: atom_id res chain seq x y z
N MET A 1 23.10 -14.47 -1.72
CA MET A 1 23.33 -13.08 -1.26
C MET A 1 22.85 -12.10 -2.34
N PRO A 2 21.59 -11.64 -2.34
CA PRO A 2 21.10 -10.73 -3.37
C PRO A 2 20.99 -9.29 -2.83
N LEU A 3 22.12 -8.69 -2.48
CA LEU A 3 22.20 -7.26 -2.12
C LEU A 3 22.61 -6.37 -3.31
N GLY A 4 22.83 -6.95 -4.50
CA GLY A 4 23.32 -6.24 -5.69
C GLY A 4 22.32 -5.98 -6.82
N HIS A 5 21.08 -6.49 -6.74
CA HIS A 5 20.14 -6.46 -7.87
C HIS A 5 19.08 -5.34 -7.82
N ILE A 6 19.04 -4.53 -6.76
CA ILE A 6 17.97 -3.53 -6.57
C ILE A 6 18.24 -2.22 -7.35
N MET A 7 19.49 -1.98 -7.80
CA MET A 7 19.81 -0.80 -8.63
C MET A 7 19.36 -0.91 -10.09
N ARG A 8 18.81 -2.06 -10.50
CA ARG A 8 18.06 -2.25 -11.75
C ARG A 8 16.84 -3.11 -11.43
N LEU A 9 15.80 -2.50 -10.86
CA LEU A 9 14.48 -3.14 -10.81
C LEU A 9 14.04 -3.40 -12.25
N ASP A 10 14.25 -4.63 -12.72
CA ASP A 10 13.56 -5.14 -13.90
C ASP A 10 12.12 -5.44 -13.50
N LEU A 11 11.34 -4.36 -13.37
CA LEU A 11 9.93 -4.42 -12.96
C LEU A 11 9.11 -5.25 -13.93
N GLU A 12 9.48 -5.27 -15.21
CA GLU A 12 8.82 -6.11 -16.20
C GLU A 12 9.05 -7.57 -15.87
N ARG A 13 10.31 -8.00 -15.70
CA ARG A 13 10.60 -9.38 -15.30
C ARG A 13 9.91 -9.76 -14.00
N ILE A 14 9.95 -8.89 -12.98
CA ILE A 14 9.26 -9.15 -11.70
C ILE A 14 7.75 -9.29 -11.91
N ALA A 15 7.14 -8.42 -12.72
CA ALA A 15 5.72 -8.51 -13.03
C ALA A 15 5.37 -9.84 -13.69
N LEU A 16 6.13 -10.23 -14.73
CA LEU A 16 5.78 -11.37 -15.59
C LEU A 16 6.16 -12.73 -15.01
N GLU A 17 7.32 -12.82 -14.37
CA GLU A 17 7.86 -14.09 -13.87
C GLU A 17 7.45 -14.38 -12.42
N TYR A 18 6.98 -13.38 -11.67
CA TYR A 18 6.65 -13.54 -10.26
C TYR A 18 5.26 -13.04 -9.89
N VAL A 19 4.95 -11.75 -10.09
CA VAL A 19 3.68 -11.15 -9.62
C VAL A 19 2.47 -11.80 -10.31
N VAL A 20 2.48 -11.90 -11.64
CA VAL A 20 1.36 -12.49 -12.40
C VAL A 20 1.12 -13.96 -12.01
N PRO A 21 2.13 -14.86 -11.99
CA PRO A 21 1.96 -16.23 -11.52
C PRO A 21 1.42 -16.31 -10.08
N CYS A 22 2.00 -15.57 -9.14
CA CYS A 22 1.57 -15.61 -7.74
C CYS A 22 0.13 -15.13 -7.53
N LEU A 23 -0.26 -14.05 -8.20
CA LEU A 23 -1.63 -13.53 -8.13
C LEU A 23 -2.63 -14.50 -8.79
N HIS A 24 -2.24 -15.21 -9.85
CA HIS A 24 -3.10 -16.21 -10.47
C HIS A 24 -3.28 -17.46 -9.59
N ASP A 25 -2.19 -17.97 -9.02
CA ASP A 25 -2.19 -19.27 -8.35
C ASP A 25 -2.65 -19.20 -6.89
N VAL A 26 -2.33 -18.10 -6.18
CA VAL A 26 -2.57 -17.96 -4.73
C VAL A 26 -3.42 -16.74 -4.39
N GLY A 27 -3.50 -15.76 -5.29
CA GLY A 27 -4.28 -14.52 -5.08
C GLY A 27 -3.55 -13.43 -4.28
N PHE A 28 -2.28 -13.63 -3.92
CA PHE A 28 -1.43 -12.61 -3.29
C PHE A 28 0.06 -12.85 -3.61
N CYS A 29 0.88 -11.81 -3.46
CA CYS A 29 2.33 -11.89 -3.56
C CYS A 29 2.99 -10.86 -2.63
N TYR A 30 4.22 -11.12 -2.18
CA TYR A 30 5.04 -10.16 -1.44
C TYR A 30 6.35 -9.89 -2.18
N LEU A 31 6.80 -8.64 -2.16
CA LEU A 31 8.05 -8.17 -2.76
C LEU A 31 8.86 -7.44 -1.69
N ASP A 32 9.88 -8.11 -1.16
CA ASP A 32 10.77 -7.53 -0.16
C ASP A 32 11.75 -6.54 -0.79
N ASN A 33 12.18 -5.57 0.02
CA ASN A 33 13.20 -4.58 -0.34
C ASN A 33 12.86 -3.77 -1.61
N PHE A 34 11.57 -3.56 -1.89
CA PHE A 34 11.08 -2.95 -3.15
C PHE A 34 11.72 -1.60 -3.49
N LEU A 35 11.91 -0.72 -2.50
CA LEU A 35 12.57 0.58 -2.69
C LEU A 35 14.05 0.60 -2.25
N GLY A 36 14.50 -0.46 -1.58
CA GLY A 36 15.71 -0.42 -0.75
C GLY A 36 15.58 0.49 0.48
N GLU A 37 16.60 0.49 1.33
CA GLU A 37 16.57 1.18 2.63
C GLU A 37 16.52 2.70 2.49
N VAL A 38 17.37 3.30 1.65
CA VAL A 38 17.50 4.77 1.56
C VAL A 38 16.18 5.43 1.15
N VAL A 39 15.54 4.92 0.11
CA VAL A 39 14.27 5.50 -0.38
C VAL A 39 13.12 5.13 0.55
N GLY A 40 13.10 3.89 1.08
CA GLY A 40 12.13 3.48 2.09
C GLY A 40 12.16 4.38 3.34
N ASP A 41 13.34 4.81 3.76
CA ASP A 41 13.55 5.71 4.90
C ASP A 41 12.98 7.11 4.65
N CYS A 42 13.17 7.64 3.43
CA CYS A 42 12.54 8.90 3.03
C CYS A 42 11.01 8.82 3.08
N VAL A 43 10.42 7.70 2.64
CA VAL A 43 8.97 7.47 2.74
C VAL A 43 8.53 7.41 4.20
N LEU A 44 9.24 6.63 5.03
CA LEU A 44 8.94 6.49 6.46
C LEU A 44 9.01 7.84 7.19
N GLU A 45 10.05 8.63 6.96
CA GLU A 45 10.20 9.93 7.61
C GLU A 45 9.12 10.93 7.18
N ARG A 46 8.68 10.88 5.92
CA ARG A 46 7.53 11.69 5.48
C ARG A 46 6.25 11.28 6.19
N VAL A 47 5.96 9.98 6.27
CA VAL A 47 4.77 9.46 6.96
C VAL A 47 4.79 9.80 8.46
N LYS A 48 5.95 9.65 9.12
CA LYS A 48 6.14 10.07 10.52
C LYS A 48 5.89 11.56 10.72
N ARG A 49 6.33 12.41 9.79
CA ARG A 49 6.07 13.85 9.82
C ARG A 49 4.58 14.14 9.72
N MET A 50 3.87 13.55 8.75
CA MET A 50 2.41 13.69 8.64
C MET A 50 1.68 13.32 9.94
N HIS A 51 2.11 12.24 10.60
CA HIS A 51 1.56 11.83 11.89
C HIS A 51 1.86 12.82 13.02
N ARG A 52 3.12 13.28 13.15
CA ARG A 52 3.50 14.28 14.16
C ARG A 52 2.78 15.61 13.98
N ASP A 53 2.54 16.01 12.74
CA ASP A 53 1.90 17.28 12.40
C ASP A 53 0.35 17.19 12.49
N GLY A 54 -0.19 16.04 12.92
CA GLY A 54 -1.63 15.86 13.12
C GLY A 54 -2.44 15.78 11.83
N GLU A 55 -1.80 15.43 10.71
CA GLU A 55 -2.45 15.45 9.39
C GLU A 55 -3.35 14.23 9.13
N LEU A 56 -3.29 13.20 9.98
CA LEU A 56 -4.07 11.96 9.82
C LEU A 56 -5.39 12.06 10.60
N ALA A 57 -6.47 11.55 10.01
CA ALA A 57 -7.80 11.51 10.61
C ALA A 57 -8.27 10.08 10.84
N ASP A 58 -9.15 9.84 11.82
CA ASP A 58 -9.69 8.50 12.10
C ASP A 58 -10.27 7.84 10.83
N GLY A 59 -9.89 6.57 10.60
CA GLY A 59 -10.28 5.79 9.42
C GLY A 59 -11.79 5.64 9.27
N GLN A 60 -12.30 5.81 8.05
CA GLN A 60 -13.73 5.71 7.73
C GLN A 60 -14.05 4.42 6.95
N LEU A 61 -15.31 3.99 6.98
CA LEU A 61 -15.82 2.85 6.18
C LEU A 61 -16.50 3.36 4.92
N ALA A 62 -16.52 2.54 3.86
CA ALA A 62 -17.30 2.81 2.65
C ALA A 62 -18.81 2.66 2.93
N GLY A 63 -19.61 3.66 2.53
CA GLY A 63 -21.08 3.67 2.65
C GLY A 63 -21.64 4.69 3.65
N PRO A 64 -22.89 5.15 3.48
CA PRO A 64 -23.51 6.11 4.39
C PRO A 64 -23.74 5.45 5.75
N SER A 65 -23.20 6.02 6.82
CA SER A 65 -23.55 5.60 8.17
C SER A 65 -23.50 6.78 9.12
N ARG A 66 -24.68 7.16 9.61
CA ARG A 66 -24.88 8.16 10.65
C ARG A 66 -24.27 7.67 11.97
N GLY A 67 -23.39 8.46 12.58
CA GLY A 67 -23.42 8.70 14.02
C GLY A 67 -22.76 7.72 15.01
N VAL A 68 -21.98 6.71 14.60
CA VAL A 68 -21.24 5.87 15.57
C VAL A 68 -19.74 5.98 15.34
N ALA A 69 -18.97 6.31 16.38
CA ALA A 69 -17.51 6.25 16.34
C ALA A 69 -17.07 4.78 16.17
N LYS A 70 -16.60 4.45 14.96
CA LYS A 70 -16.30 3.08 14.52
C LYS A 70 -14.89 2.60 14.87
N ARG A 71 -14.25 3.18 15.90
CA ARG A 71 -12.92 2.76 16.39
C ARG A 71 -12.85 1.27 16.75
N HIS A 72 -14.00 0.63 17.02
CA HIS A 72 -14.09 -0.82 17.26
C HIS A 72 -13.95 -1.68 15.99
N LEU A 73 -14.13 -1.12 14.79
CA LEU A 73 -14.01 -1.85 13.51
C LEU A 73 -12.64 -1.64 12.87
N ARG A 74 -12.15 -0.41 12.87
CA ARG A 74 -10.81 -0.05 12.46
C ARG A 74 -10.26 1.04 13.39
N GLY A 75 -9.08 0.81 13.93
CA GLY A 75 -8.43 1.69 14.91
C GLY A 75 -7.32 2.55 14.33
N ASP A 76 -7.24 2.70 13.01
CA ASP A 76 -6.21 3.46 12.33
C ASP A 76 -6.58 4.92 12.08
N GLN A 77 -5.55 5.72 11.89
CA GLN A 77 -5.63 7.08 11.38
C GLN A 77 -5.11 7.09 9.94
N ILE A 78 -5.79 7.78 9.05
CA ILE A 78 -5.47 7.79 7.62
C ILE A 78 -5.34 9.19 7.05
N LYS A 79 -4.59 9.29 5.95
CA LYS A 79 -4.59 10.43 5.04
C LYS A 79 -4.51 9.95 3.60
N TRP A 80 -5.36 10.53 2.74
CA TRP A 80 -5.29 10.29 1.30
C TRP A 80 -4.32 11.27 0.65
N ILE A 81 -3.35 10.75 -0.10
CA ILE A 81 -2.33 11.55 -0.77
C ILE A 81 -2.22 11.18 -2.24
N GLY A 82 -2.09 12.19 -3.10
CA GLY A 82 -1.88 12.03 -4.54
C GLY A 82 -0.44 11.68 -4.91
N GLY A 83 0.52 12.05 -4.06
CA GLY A 83 1.96 11.98 -4.37
C GLY A 83 2.47 13.23 -5.09
N THR A 84 1.66 14.30 -5.17
CA THR A 84 2.05 15.60 -5.74
C THR A 84 2.12 16.70 -4.69
N GLU A 85 1.79 16.37 -3.43
CA GLU A 85 1.91 17.26 -2.31
C GLU A 85 3.39 17.57 -2.00
N GLU A 86 3.66 18.75 -1.47
CA GLU A 86 5.01 19.16 -1.06
C GLU A 86 5.62 18.17 -0.06
N GLY A 87 6.88 17.79 -0.26
CA GLY A 87 7.58 16.85 0.60
C GLY A 87 7.18 15.38 0.42
N CYS A 88 6.34 15.05 -0.58
CA CYS A 88 5.91 13.68 -0.87
C CYS A 88 6.66 13.05 -2.05
N GLU A 89 7.84 13.53 -2.41
CA GLU A 89 8.60 13.10 -3.59
C GLU A 89 8.95 11.61 -3.53
N ALA A 90 9.39 11.11 -2.37
CA ALA A 90 9.68 9.69 -2.17
C ALA A 90 8.41 8.82 -2.29
N ILE A 91 7.26 9.34 -1.86
CA ILE A 91 5.98 8.65 -2.01
C ILE A 91 5.54 8.66 -3.49
N SER A 92 5.71 9.79 -4.18
CA SER A 92 5.47 9.93 -5.62
C SER A 92 6.27 8.89 -6.42
N PHE A 93 7.54 8.73 -6.05
CA PHE A 93 8.43 7.75 -6.65
C PHE A 93 7.95 6.31 -6.39
N LEU A 94 7.60 5.97 -5.14
CA LEU A 94 6.99 4.68 -4.80
C LEU A 94 5.75 4.38 -5.64
N LEU A 95 4.82 5.33 -5.71
CA LEU A 95 3.58 5.20 -6.47
C LEU A 95 3.85 4.98 -7.95
N THR A 96 4.83 5.71 -8.51
CA THR A 96 5.25 5.55 -9.91
C THR A 96 5.80 4.15 -10.18
N LEU A 97 6.58 3.57 -9.26
CA LEU A 97 7.09 2.21 -9.42
C LEU A 97 5.99 1.16 -9.32
N ILE A 98 5.03 1.32 -8.41
CA ILE A 98 3.85 0.45 -8.32
C ILE A 98 3.01 0.55 -9.60
N ASP A 99 2.77 1.76 -10.11
CA ASP A 99 2.03 1.99 -11.35
C ASP A 99 2.71 1.26 -12.52
N ARG A 100 4.04 1.37 -12.64
CA ARG A 100 4.82 0.64 -13.65
C ARG A 100 4.72 -0.87 -13.49
N LEU A 101 4.86 -1.39 -12.28
CA LEU A 101 4.75 -2.83 -12.01
C LEU A 101 3.37 -3.37 -12.43
N VAL A 102 2.29 -2.67 -12.08
CA VAL A 102 0.93 -3.04 -12.47
C VAL A 102 0.72 -2.90 -13.98
N MET A 103 1.24 -1.86 -14.61
CA MET A 103 1.21 -1.70 -16.07
C MET A 103 1.88 -2.88 -16.79
N TYR A 104 3.03 -3.36 -16.31
CA TYR A 104 3.71 -4.52 -16.90
C TYR A 104 2.91 -5.82 -16.74
N CYS A 105 2.13 -5.96 -15.68
CA CYS A 105 1.19 -7.08 -15.55
C CYS A 105 0.13 -7.04 -16.68
N GLY A 106 -0.29 -5.85 -17.11
CA GLY A 106 -1.16 -5.64 -18.26
C GLY A 106 -2.48 -6.41 -18.15
N SER A 107 -2.87 -7.11 -19.22
CA SER A 107 -4.05 -7.98 -19.25
C SER A 107 -3.83 -9.39 -18.69
N ARG A 108 -2.67 -9.66 -18.05
CA ARG A 108 -2.32 -11.00 -17.56
C ARG A 108 -2.88 -11.31 -16.17
N LEU A 109 -3.54 -10.36 -15.52
CA LEU A 109 -4.19 -10.54 -14.21
C LEU A 109 -5.63 -11.07 -14.38
N GLY A 110 -5.77 -12.12 -15.19
CA GLY A 110 -7.07 -12.71 -15.55
C GLY A 110 -7.92 -11.78 -16.41
N LYS A 111 -9.16 -11.52 -15.98
CA LYS A 111 -10.11 -10.67 -16.72
C LYS A 111 -9.93 -9.17 -16.47
N TYR A 112 -9.00 -8.79 -15.61
CA TYR A 112 -8.83 -7.40 -15.18
C TYR A 112 -7.81 -6.68 -16.07
N TYR A 113 -8.14 -5.45 -16.42
CA TYR A 113 -7.21 -4.49 -17.04
C TYR A 113 -7.25 -3.20 -16.24
N VAL A 114 -6.18 -2.95 -15.47
CA VAL A 114 -6.11 -1.82 -14.54
C VAL A 114 -5.78 -0.54 -15.31
N LYS A 115 -6.74 0.39 -15.36
CA LYS A 115 -6.57 1.68 -16.03
C LYS A 115 -6.13 2.80 -15.10
N GLU A 116 -6.52 2.70 -13.83
CA GLU A 116 -6.31 3.72 -12.82
C GLU A 116 -6.26 3.08 -11.43
N ARG A 117 -5.78 3.87 -10.46
CA ARG A 117 -5.80 3.55 -9.04
C ARG A 117 -6.33 4.74 -8.24
N SER A 118 -6.71 4.48 -6.99
CA SER A 118 -6.99 5.56 -6.04
C SER A 118 -5.73 6.37 -5.71
N LYS A 119 -5.95 7.49 -5.02
CA LYS A 119 -4.91 8.10 -4.19
C LYS A 119 -4.35 7.08 -3.18
N ALA A 120 -3.13 7.29 -2.71
CA ALA A 120 -2.56 6.44 -1.69
C ALA A 120 -3.23 6.73 -0.35
N MET A 121 -3.64 5.68 0.37
CA MET A 121 -4.11 5.80 1.74
C MET A 121 -2.93 5.52 2.67
N VAL A 122 -2.31 6.57 3.21
CA VAL A 122 -1.36 6.42 4.31
C VAL A 122 -2.15 6.07 5.56
N ALA A 123 -1.79 5.00 6.25
CA ALA A 123 -2.46 4.54 7.46
C ALA A 123 -1.46 4.33 8.60
N CYS A 124 -1.83 4.77 9.80
CA CYS A 124 -1.11 4.58 11.04
C CYS A 124 -2.02 3.84 12.03
N TYR A 125 -1.59 2.68 12.51
CA TYR A 125 -2.20 2.00 13.65
C TYR A 125 -1.40 2.37 14.90
N PRO A 126 -1.96 3.15 15.84
CA PRO A 126 -1.19 3.74 16.94
C PRO A 126 -0.83 2.75 18.07
N GLY A 127 -0.90 1.44 17.81
CA GLY A 127 -0.68 0.41 18.83
C GLY A 127 -1.89 0.24 19.75
N ASN A 128 -1.65 -0.11 21.02
CA ASN A 128 -2.68 -0.24 22.07
C ASN A 128 -3.83 -1.20 21.72
N GLY A 129 -3.52 -2.29 21.02
CA GLY A 129 -4.53 -3.27 20.60
C GLY A 129 -5.44 -2.79 19.47
N THR A 130 -5.15 -1.66 18.83
CA THR A 130 -5.86 -1.25 17.61
C THR A 130 -5.57 -2.21 16.48
N GLY A 131 -6.56 -2.41 15.62
CA GLY A 131 -6.45 -3.26 14.45
C GLY A 131 -7.60 -2.99 13.49
N TYR A 132 -7.74 -3.86 12.50
CA TYR A 132 -8.87 -3.87 11.59
C TYR A 132 -9.50 -5.26 11.65
N VAL A 133 -10.79 -5.31 12.01
CA VAL A 133 -11.55 -6.55 11.95
C VAL A 133 -11.49 -7.18 10.55
N ARG A 134 -11.65 -8.51 10.50
CA ARG A 134 -11.70 -9.25 9.25
C ARG A 134 -12.76 -8.67 8.31
N HIS A 135 -12.35 -8.33 7.09
CA HIS A 135 -13.22 -7.74 6.08
C HIS A 135 -12.79 -8.15 4.67
N VAL A 136 -13.63 -7.82 3.69
CA VAL A 136 -13.32 -7.89 2.26
C VAL A 136 -13.22 -6.46 1.77
N ASP A 137 -12.16 -6.14 1.03
CA ASP A 137 -11.95 -4.79 0.52
C ASP A 137 -13.10 -4.37 -0.39
N ASN A 138 -13.43 -5.19 -1.39
CA ASN A 138 -14.47 -4.91 -2.36
C ASN A 138 -15.59 -5.97 -2.34
N PRO A 139 -16.52 -5.93 -1.36
CA PRO A 139 -17.58 -6.92 -1.25
C PRO A 139 -18.72 -6.70 -2.26
N ASN A 140 -18.88 -5.47 -2.79
CA ASN A 140 -20.03 -5.07 -3.60
C ASN A 140 -19.68 -4.71 -5.05
N GLY A 141 -18.45 -4.96 -5.50
CA GLY A 141 -18.04 -4.70 -6.88
C GLY A 141 -17.85 -3.22 -7.22
N ASP A 142 -17.22 -2.42 -6.35
CA ASP A 142 -16.93 -0.99 -6.56
C ASP A 142 -15.81 -0.68 -7.58
N GLY A 143 -15.38 -1.69 -8.34
CA GLY A 143 -14.31 -1.58 -9.35
C GLY A 143 -12.90 -1.93 -8.86
N ARG A 144 -12.64 -1.97 -7.54
CA ARG A 144 -11.32 -2.41 -7.04
C ARG A 144 -11.08 -3.89 -7.34
N CYS A 145 -9.95 -4.20 -7.97
CA CYS A 145 -9.57 -5.56 -8.34
C CYS A 145 -8.21 -6.00 -7.77
N ILE A 146 -7.36 -5.05 -7.37
CA ILE A 146 -6.06 -5.31 -6.75
C ILE A 146 -5.90 -4.36 -5.57
N THR A 147 -5.44 -4.89 -4.44
CA THR A 147 -4.99 -4.11 -3.29
C THR A 147 -3.46 -4.20 -3.23
N CYS A 148 -2.80 -3.04 -3.16
CA CYS A 148 -1.34 -2.96 -3.01
C CYS A 148 -1.03 -2.25 -1.68
N ILE A 149 -0.20 -2.88 -0.84
CA ILE A 149 0.20 -2.37 0.46
C ILE A 149 1.73 -2.32 0.52
N TYR A 150 2.27 -1.17 0.91
CA TYR A 150 3.69 -0.99 1.17
C TYR A 150 3.90 -0.72 2.66
N TYR A 151 4.61 -1.64 3.34
CA TYR A 151 4.87 -1.55 4.77
C TYR A 151 6.14 -0.75 5.05
N LEU A 152 6.13 0.00 6.17
CA LEU A 152 7.21 0.91 6.57
C LEU A 152 7.81 0.58 7.96
N ASN A 153 7.29 -0.45 8.63
CA ASN A 153 7.68 -0.79 10.00
C ASN A 153 9.03 -1.50 9.99
N LYS A 154 10.08 -0.79 10.41
CA LYS A 154 11.43 -1.38 10.57
C LYS A 154 11.48 -2.32 11.76
N ASN A 155 12.21 -3.43 11.61
CA ASN A 155 12.48 -4.39 12.68
C ASN A 155 11.20 -4.87 13.38
N TRP A 156 10.11 -5.00 12.61
CA TRP A 156 8.82 -5.42 13.15
C TRP A 156 8.86 -6.89 13.55
N ASP A 157 8.43 -7.19 14.78
CA ASP A 157 8.17 -8.54 15.26
C ASP A 157 6.68 -8.64 15.63
N SER A 158 5.97 -9.59 15.02
CA SER A 158 4.54 -9.80 15.29
C SER A 158 4.25 -10.49 16.62
N LYS A 159 5.30 -10.97 17.31
CA LYS A 159 5.19 -11.71 18.58
C LYS A 159 5.54 -10.87 19.82
N VAL A 160 6.01 -9.64 19.63
CA VAL A 160 6.46 -8.73 20.70
C VAL A 160 5.43 -7.64 20.94
#